data_AF-A0AA38ECS1-F1
#
_entry.id   AF-A0AA38ECS1-F1
#
_cell.length_a   1.000
_cell.length_b   1.000
_cell.length_c   1.000
_cell.angle_alpha   90.00
_cell.angle_beta   90.00
_cell.angle_gamma   90.00
#
_symmetry.space_group_name_H-M   'P 1'
#
loop_
_entity.id
_entity.type
_entity.pdbx_description
1 polymer ?
#
loop_
_entity_poly.entity_id
_entity_poly.type
_entity_poly.pdbx_seq_one_letter_code
_entity_poly.pdbx_strand_id
1 'polypeptide(L)'
;MLRIVSTLVLGVAPLVLVSCSGHESAAPSPRPVAASSAVAQVTSDAPTSGQPCHLVAVRDLIEWHRSSHPPSSDGSTGPLASAVKFGNVNLVGCKSSLDGWVEDHSESEAATHAGFRDCFEIAWADDNPGYDVHALPAPRLKNVLLQAGNDC
;
A
#
# COMPACT_ATOMS: atom_id res chain seq x y z
N MET A 1 -25.52 -50.44 10.34
CA MET A 1 -25.08 -51.03 9.06
C MET A 1 -24.18 -50.02 8.35
N LEU A 2 -23.07 -50.53 7.82
CA LEU A 2 -22.03 -49.95 6.95
C LEU A 2 -21.22 -48.70 7.39
N ARG A 3 -19.95 -48.99 7.73
CA ARG A 3 -18.79 -48.09 7.86
C ARG A 3 -18.22 -47.75 6.48
N ILE A 4 -17.69 -46.54 6.28
CA ILE A 4 -16.52 -46.33 5.42
C ILE A 4 -15.55 -45.39 6.15
N VAL A 5 -14.41 -45.98 6.52
CA VAL A 5 -13.18 -45.35 7.00
C VAL A 5 -12.38 -44.96 5.75
N SER A 6 -11.85 -43.75 5.68
CA SER A 6 -10.85 -43.39 4.66
C SER A 6 -9.58 -42.88 5.34
N THR A 7 -8.51 -43.62 5.10
CA THR A 7 -7.14 -43.42 5.58
C THR A 7 -6.28 -42.66 4.55
N LEU A 8 -5.55 -41.65 5.05
CA LEU A 8 -4.13 -41.29 4.83
C LEU A 8 -3.51 -41.24 3.41
N VAL A 9 -2.82 -40.13 3.10
CA VAL A 9 -1.46 -40.15 2.49
C VAL A 9 -0.61 -38.98 3.03
N LEU A 10 0.56 -39.33 3.58
CA LEU A 10 1.66 -38.42 3.93
C LEU A 10 2.41 -37.95 2.66
N GLY A 11 2.77 -36.68 2.59
CA GLY A 11 3.72 -36.16 1.60
C GLY A 11 4.86 -35.41 2.31
N VAL A 12 6.00 -36.07 2.48
CA VAL A 12 7.27 -35.46 2.90
C VAL A 12 8.11 -35.28 1.64
N ALA A 13 8.56 -34.06 1.36
CA ALA A 13 9.52 -33.78 0.30
C ALA A 13 10.86 -33.31 0.91
N PRO A 14 12.00 -33.91 0.55
CA PRO A 14 13.31 -33.42 0.95
C PRO A 14 13.80 -32.39 -0.08
N LEU A 15 14.28 -31.23 0.37
CA LEU A 15 15.10 -30.35 -0.46
C LEU A 15 16.56 -30.50 -0.03
N VAL A 16 17.28 -31.24 -0.87
CA VAL A 16 18.75 -31.27 -0.93
C VAL A 16 19.21 -29.95 -1.52
N LEU A 17 20.10 -29.22 -0.84
CA LEU A 17 20.92 -28.20 -1.50
C LEU A 17 22.38 -28.62 -1.49
N VAL A 18 22.91 -28.54 -2.71
CA VAL A 18 24.19 -29.04 -3.18
C VAL A 18 25.31 -28.10 -2.75
N SER A 19 26.44 -28.72 -2.40
CA SER A 19 27.74 -28.09 -2.21
C SER A 19 28.33 -27.60 -3.54
N CYS A 20 29.01 -26.44 -3.53
CA CYS A 20 30.14 -26.16 -4.43
C CYS A 20 31.03 -25.04 -3.83
N SER A 21 32.03 -25.50 -3.09
CA SER A 21 33.45 -25.11 -3.13
C SER A 21 33.87 -23.70 -3.61
N GLY A 22 34.59 -23.02 -2.72
CA GLY A 22 36.02 -22.75 -2.95
C GLY A 22 36.39 -21.48 -3.72
N HIS A 23 36.93 -20.49 -2.99
CA HIS A 23 38.06 -19.70 -3.49
C HIS A 23 39.15 -19.70 -2.42
N GLU A 24 40.16 -20.52 -2.68
CA GLU A 24 41.49 -20.42 -2.10
C GLU A 24 42.23 -19.30 -2.86
N SER A 25 42.68 -18.26 -2.15
CA SER A 25 44.05 -17.77 -2.33
C SER A 25 44.41 -16.62 -1.39
N ALA A 26 45.47 -16.89 -0.65
CA ALA A 26 46.59 -16.00 -0.32
C ALA A 26 46.33 -14.81 0.64
N ALA A 27 46.82 -14.99 1.87
CA ALA A 27 47.42 -13.89 2.63
C ALA A 27 48.71 -13.41 1.94
N PRO A 28 49.10 -12.13 2.12
CA PRO A 28 50.09 -11.86 3.18
C PRO A 28 49.81 -10.59 4.03
N SER A 29 50.37 -10.64 5.24
CA SER A 29 50.42 -9.63 6.33
C SER A 29 51.42 -8.48 6.02
N PRO A 30 51.69 -7.47 6.90
CA PRO A 30 50.85 -6.47 7.59
C PRO A 30 51.33 -4.98 7.45
N ARG A 31 50.38 -4.00 7.47
CA ARG A 31 50.42 -2.60 8.03
C ARG A 31 51.54 -1.58 7.60
N PRO A 32 51.44 -0.26 7.94
CA PRO A 32 50.33 0.70 7.79
C PRO A 32 50.83 2.11 7.31
N VAL A 33 50.09 2.88 6.49
CA VAL A 33 50.38 4.32 6.33
C VAL A 33 49.13 5.17 6.06
N ALA A 34 48.97 6.15 6.96
CA ALA A 34 48.37 7.49 6.83
C ALA A 34 46.88 7.68 6.52
N ALA A 35 46.30 8.53 7.36
CA ALA A 35 44.95 9.06 7.33
C ALA A 35 44.64 9.87 6.06
N SER A 36 43.39 9.78 5.62
CA SER A 36 42.68 10.92 5.03
C SER A 36 41.21 10.81 5.40
N SER A 37 40.73 11.84 6.09
CA SER A 37 39.32 12.10 6.32
C SER A 37 38.61 12.20 4.98
N ALA A 38 37.67 11.29 4.74
CA ALA A 38 36.57 11.53 3.84
C ALA A 38 35.31 11.21 4.64
N VAL A 39 34.56 12.25 4.99
CA VAL A 39 33.16 12.11 5.39
C VAL A 39 32.49 11.39 4.23
N ALA A 40 32.12 10.12 4.42
CA ALA A 40 31.31 9.41 3.47
C ALA A 40 29.96 10.13 3.42
N GLN A 41 29.79 11.00 2.42
CA GLN A 41 28.45 11.34 1.96
C GLN A 41 27.76 10.02 1.66
N VAL A 42 26.81 9.67 2.51
CA VAL A 42 25.75 8.74 2.13
C VAL A 42 24.97 9.48 1.05
N THR A 43 25.44 9.35 -0.18
CA THR A 43 24.61 9.66 -1.34
C THR A 43 23.44 8.70 -1.23
N SER A 44 22.29 9.21 -0.80
CA SER A 44 21.03 8.54 -0.99
C SER A 44 20.91 8.34 -2.49
N ASP A 45 21.24 7.15 -2.97
CA ASP A 45 21.05 6.80 -4.36
C ASP A 45 19.58 7.02 -4.68
N ALA A 46 19.30 8.05 -5.48
CA ALA A 46 18.02 8.17 -6.14
C ALA A 46 17.80 6.86 -6.90
N PRO A 47 16.63 6.22 -6.78
CA PRO A 47 16.40 4.95 -7.47
C PRO A 47 16.67 5.17 -8.96
N THR A 48 17.60 4.38 -9.49
CA THR A 48 17.98 4.42 -10.90
C THR A 48 16.71 4.21 -11.71
N SER A 49 16.32 5.23 -12.48
CA SER A 49 15.15 5.19 -13.35
C SER A 49 15.35 4.08 -14.38
N GLY A 50 14.80 2.90 -14.11
CA GLY A 50 14.99 1.72 -14.95
C GLY A 50 14.96 0.38 -14.22
N GLN A 51 15.05 0.33 -12.90
CA GLN A 51 14.75 -0.91 -12.18
C GLN A 51 13.22 -1.11 -12.13
N PRO A 52 12.70 -2.24 -12.63
CA PRO A 52 11.28 -2.54 -12.52
C PRO A 52 10.90 -2.59 -11.04
N CYS A 53 9.81 -1.94 -10.66
CA CYS A 53 9.27 -2.10 -9.32
C CYS A 53 9.08 -3.60 -9.07
N HIS A 54 9.73 -4.16 -8.04
CA HIS A 54 9.55 -5.56 -7.65
C HIS A 54 8.17 -5.83 -7.00
N LEU A 55 7.27 -4.84 -7.06
CA LEU A 55 5.89 -4.93 -6.60
C LEU A 55 5.00 -5.29 -7.79
N VAL A 56 4.24 -6.37 -7.65
CA VAL A 56 3.26 -6.77 -8.65
C VAL A 56 1.92 -6.11 -8.26
N ALA A 57 1.42 -5.22 -9.12
CA ALA A 57 0.06 -4.74 -9.01
C ALA A 57 -0.88 -5.91 -9.33
N VAL A 58 -1.46 -6.52 -8.29
CA VAL A 58 -2.30 -7.73 -8.43
C VAL A 58 -3.77 -7.45 -8.20
N ARG A 59 -4.11 -6.31 -7.58
CA ARG A 59 -5.49 -5.99 -7.21
C ARG A 59 -5.76 -4.50 -7.38
N ASP A 60 -7.03 -4.20 -7.61
CA ASP A 60 -7.54 -2.84 -7.64
C ASP A 60 -8.14 -2.46 -6.28
N LEU A 61 -8.00 -1.18 -5.94
CA LEU A 61 -8.64 -0.53 -4.82
C LEU A 61 -9.75 0.39 -5.33
N ILE A 62 -10.76 0.60 -4.49
CA ILE A 62 -11.76 1.65 -4.63
C ILE A 62 -11.60 2.57 -3.43
N GLU A 63 -11.39 3.85 -3.67
CA GLU A 63 -11.44 4.88 -2.64
C GLU A 63 -12.74 5.66 -2.82
N TRP A 64 -13.48 5.80 -1.73
CA TRP A 64 -14.71 6.58 -1.64
C TRP A 64 -14.48 7.76 -0.72
N HIS A 65 -15.06 8.90 -1.08
CA HIS A 65 -14.89 10.15 -0.36
C HIS A 65 -16.21 10.91 -0.25
N ARG A 66 -16.46 11.44 0.95
CA ARG A 66 -17.50 12.45 1.21
C ARG A 66 -16.92 13.59 2.01
N SER A 67 -17.05 14.79 1.46
CA SER A 67 -16.90 16.05 2.21
C SER A 67 -18.27 16.61 2.58
N SER A 68 -18.38 17.10 3.79
CA SER A 68 -19.52 17.88 4.25
C SER A 68 -19.05 19.17 4.91
N HIS A 69 -19.77 20.25 4.67
CA HIS A 69 -19.44 21.60 5.10
C HIS A 69 -20.65 22.25 5.75
N PRO A 70 -20.46 23.32 6.55
CA PRO A 70 -21.56 24.17 6.94
C PRO A 70 -22.32 24.66 5.68
N PRO A 71 -23.65 24.79 5.76
CA PRO A 71 -24.44 25.22 4.61
C PRO A 71 -23.94 26.56 4.04
N SER A 72 -23.73 26.63 2.73
CA SER A 72 -23.50 27.89 2.02
C SER A 72 -24.79 28.70 1.86
N SER A 73 -24.71 29.89 1.28
CA SER A 73 -25.85 30.78 1.06
C SER A 73 -26.96 30.20 0.17
N ASP A 74 -26.63 29.20 -0.65
CA ASP A 74 -27.55 28.42 -1.48
C ASP A 74 -28.11 27.15 -0.77
N GLY A 75 -27.70 26.91 0.48
CA GLY A 75 -28.07 25.73 1.26
C GLY A 75 -27.27 24.45 0.93
N SER A 76 -26.30 24.52 0.01
CA SER A 76 -25.42 23.38 -0.29
C SER A 76 -24.51 23.07 0.90
N THR A 77 -24.30 21.78 1.17
CA THR A 77 -23.43 21.30 2.25
C THR A 77 -22.14 20.69 1.71
N GLY A 78 -21.79 20.96 0.46
CA GLY A 78 -20.58 20.44 -0.19
C GLY A 78 -20.85 19.59 -1.43
N PRO A 79 -19.77 19.07 -2.06
CA PRO A 79 -19.89 18.20 -3.23
C PRO A 79 -20.60 16.89 -2.88
N LEU A 80 -21.21 16.27 -3.89
CA LEU A 80 -21.71 14.90 -3.75
C LEU A 80 -20.55 13.94 -3.50
N ALA A 81 -20.80 12.88 -2.73
CA ALA A 81 -19.82 11.83 -2.52
C ALA A 81 -19.36 11.23 -3.85
N SER A 82 -18.08 10.88 -3.93
CA SER A 82 -17.44 10.38 -5.14
C SER A 82 -16.59 9.15 -4.83
N ALA A 83 -16.22 8.41 -5.87
CA ALA A 83 -15.32 7.29 -5.75
C ALA A 83 -14.37 7.19 -6.95
N VAL A 84 -13.21 6.60 -6.72
CA VAL A 84 -12.18 6.36 -7.74
C VAL A 84 -11.64 4.94 -7.61
N LYS A 85 -11.28 4.35 -8.74
CA LYS A 85 -10.68 3.01 -8.81
C LYS A 85 -9.26 3.09 -9.34
N PHE A 86 -8.30 2.46 -8.67
CA PHE A 86 -6.89 2.48 -9.03
C PHE A 86 -6.16 1.22 -8.54
N GLY A 87 -4.93 1.00 -9.02
CA GLY A 87 -4.13 -0.16 -8.64
C GLY A 87 -3.52 -0.05 -7.24
N ASN A 88 -3.26 -1.18 -6.59
CA ASN A 88 -2.71 -1.25 -5.24
C ASN A 88 -1.21 -0.91 -5.11
N VAL A 89 -0.57 -0.48 -6.19
CA VAL A 89 0.84 -0.09 -6.24
C VAL A 89 0.98 1.24 -6.97
N ASN A 90 1.66 2.19 -6.35
CA ASN A 90 2.16 3.40 -7.01
C ASN A 90 3.44 3.05 -7.78
N LEU A 91 3.35 3.07 -9.11
CA LEU A 91 4.46 2.71 -10.00
C LEU A 91 5.55 3.78 -10.10
N VAL A 92 5.27 5.03 -9.72
CA VAL A 92 6.28 6.12 -9.71
C VAL A 92 7.19 5.99 -8.49
N GLY A 93 6.61 5.68 -7.32
CA GLY A 93 7.34 5.52 -6.06
C GLY A 93 7.74 4.09 -5.72
N CYS A 94 7.32 3.10 -6.52
CA CYS A 94 7.42 1.68 -6.22
C CYS A 94 6.98 1.34 -4.77
N LYS A 95 5.81 1.85 -4.38
CA LYS A 95 5.23 1.67 -3.04
C LYS A 95 3.81 1.14 -3.11
N SER A 96 3.34 0.51 -2.03
CA SER A 96 1.93 0.20 -1.86
C SER A 96 1.11 1.49 -1.90
N SER A 97 -0.05 1.48 -2.55
CA SER A 97 -0.98 2.62 -2.48
C SER A 97 -1.63 2.79 -1.11
N LEU A 98 -1.41 1.82 -0.20
CA LEU A 98 -1.85 1.87 1.19
C LEU A 98 -0.75 2.38 2.15
N ASP A 99 0.49 2.57 1.67
CA ASP A 99 1.61 3.07 2.48
C ASP A 99 1.34 4.55 2.85
N GLY A 100 1.17 4.84 4.15
CA GLY A 100 0.86 6.20 4.63
C GLY A 100 -0.59 6.67 4.38
N TRP A 101 -1.46 5.80 3.84
CA TRP A 101 -2.79 6.22 3.41
C TRP A 101 -3.65 6.79 4.55
N VAL A 102 -3.60 6.19 5.74
CA VAL A 102 -4.41 6.69 6.87
C VAL A 102 -3.91 8.05 7.32
N GLU A 103 -2.59 8.22 7.42
CA GLU A 103 -1.97 9.49 7.80
C GLU A 103 -2.34 10.61 6.82
N ASP A 104 -2.19 10.35 5.51
CA ASP A 104 -2.50 11.31 4.43
C ASP A 104 -3.98 11.73 4.42
N HIS A 105 -4.90 10.87 4.84
CA HIS A 105 -6.35 11.14 4.87
C HIS A 105 -6.88 11.53 6.26
N SER A 106 -6.07 11.41 7.30
CA SER A 106 -6.41 11.85 8.66
C SER A 106 -6.19 13.34 8.84
N GLU A 107 -5.17 13.89 8.18
CA GLU A 107 -4.88 15.33 8.18
C GLU A 107 -5.69 16.05 7.10
N SER A 108 -7.00 16.13 7.29
CA SER A 108 -7.82 17.02 6.47
C SER A 108 -7.66 18.47 6.93
N GLU A 109 -7.41 19.40 5.99
CA GLU A 109 -7.51 20.86 6.21
C GLU A 109 -8.92 21.30 6.68
N ALA A 110 -9.88 20.38 6.71
CA ALA A 110 -11.15 20.56 7.39
C ALA A 110 -11.02 20.82 8.90
N ALA A 111 -9.95 20.33 9.55
CA ALA A 111 -9.68 20.65 10.95
C ALA A 111 -9.36 22.15 11.14
N THR A 112 -8.84 22.83 10.12
CA THR A 112 -8.51 24.26 10.16
C THR A 112 -9.63 25.16 9.63
N HIS A 113 -10.58 24.66 8.83
CA HIS A 113 -11.78 25.40 8.41
C HIS A 113 -13.03 25.01 9.22
N ALA A 114 -13.53 25.96 10.01
CA ALA A 114 -14.61 25.80 10.99
C ALA A 114 -15.84 25.00 10.48
N GLY A 115 -15.83 23.68 10.68
CA GLY A 115 -16.97 22.80 10.46
C GLY A 115 -16.92 21.92 9.21
N PHE A 116 -15.82 21.92 8.45
CA PHE A 116 -15.62 20.95 7.37
C PHE A 116 -15.42 19.54 7.98
N ARG A 117 -15.90 18.53 7.28
CA ARG A 117 -16.06 17.15 7.76
C ARG A 117 -15.82 16.21 6.58
N ASP A 118 -14.65 15.59 6.53
CA ASP A 118 -14.28 14.61 5.50
C ASP A 118 -14.33 13.19 6.04
N CYS A 119 -14.75 12.28 5.17
CA CYS A 119 -14.61 10.86 5.39
C CYS A 119 -14.14 10.16 4.12
N PHE A 120 -13.05 9.42 4.27
CA PHE A 120 -12.45 8.58 3.26
C PHE A 120 -12.58 7.11 3.68
N GLU A 121 -12.95 6.27 2.73
CA GLU A 121 -12.94 4.84 2.86
C GLU A 121 -12.19 4.25 1.68
N ILE A 122 -11.39 3.22 1.93
CA ILE A 122 -10.73 2.48 0.87
C ILE A 122 -11.00 0.98 1.06
N ALA A 123 -11.22 0.28 -0.05
CA ALA A 123 -11.52 -1.13 -0.07
C ALA A 123 -10.92 -1.82 -1.29
N TRP A 124 -10.80 -3.14 -1.23
CA TRP A 124 -10.53 -3.92 -2.43
C TRP A 124 -11.75 -3.92 -3.36
N ALA A 125 -11.50 -3.80 -4.67
CA ALA A 125 -12.58 -3.75 -5.66
C ALA A 125 -13.31 -5.09 -5.82
N ASP A 126 -12.60 -6.21 -5.71
CA ASP A 126 -13.15 -7.57 -5.76
C ASP A 126 -14.00 -7.90 -4.53
N ASP A 127 -13.72 -7.30 -3.38
CA ASP A 127 -14.54 -7.38 -2.17
C ASP A 127 -15.83 -6.53 -2.28
N ASN A 128 -15.94 -5.64 -3.27
CA ASN A 128 -17.11 -4.80 -3.53
C ASN A 128 -17.65 -5.03 -4.96
N PRO A 129 -18.15 -6.24 -5.28
CA PRO A 129 -18.55 -6.59 -6.64
C PRO A 129 -19.74 -5.73 -7.12
N GLY A 130 -19.64 -5.23 -8.35
CA GLY A 130 -20.68 -4.41 -8.98
C GLY A 130 -20.73 -2.97 -8.47
N TYR A 131 -19.72 -2.51 -7.72
CA TYR A 131 -19.63 -1.12 -7.32
C TYR A 131 -19.45 -0.20 -8.54
N ASP A 132 -20.29 0.82 -8.65
CA ASP A 132 -20.24 1.82 -9.72
C ASP A 132 -19.52 3.08 -9.23
N VAL A 133 -18.26 3.27 -9.65
CA VAL A 133 -17.47 4.46 -9.33
C VAL A 133 -17.95 5.73 -10.00
N HIS A 134 -18.87 5.65 -10.96
CA HIS A 134 -19.44 6.80 -11.66
C HIS A 134 -20.82 7.20 -11.15
N ALA A 135 -21.35 6.51 -10.14
CA ALA A 135 -22.62 6.87 -9.51
C ALA A 135 -22.54 8.27 -8.85
N LEU A 136 -23.66 9.02 -8.93
CA LEU A 136 -23.77 10.36 -8.38
C LEU A 136 -25.03 10.49 -7.51
N PRO A 137 -24.91 10.56 -6.16
CA PRO A 137 -23.66 10.40 -5.39
C PRO A 137 -23.16 8.95 -5.43
N ALA A 138 -21.85 8.77 -5.27
CA ALA A 138 -21.25 7.44 -5.14
C ALA A 138 -21.74 6.78 -3.84
N PRO A 139 -22.26 5.53 -3.88
CA PRO A 139 -22.71 4.83 -2.69
C PRO A 139 -21.52 4.52 -1.78
N ARG A 140 -21.73 4.47 -0.47
CA ARG A 140 -20.68 4.12 0.50
C ARG A 140 -20.18 2.67 0.27
N LEU A 141 -18.92 2.40 0.60
CA LEU A 141 -18.32 1.06 0.42
C LEU A 141 -18.95 0.07 1.40
N LYS A 142 -19.12 -1.19 0.97
CA LYS A 142 -19.74 -2.23 1.81
C LYS A 142 -18.71 -2.98 2.65
N ASN A 143 -17.56 -3.29 2.05
CA ASN A 143 -16.47 -4.03 2.69
C ASN A 143 -15.24 -3.12 2.76
N VAL A 144 -15.20 -2.24 3.77
CA VAL A 144 -14.13 -1.26 3.97
C VAL A 144 -12.87 -1.93 4.50
N LEU A 145 -11.72 -1.59 3.92
CA LEU A 145 -10.40 -2.03 4.38
C LEU A 145 -9.83 -1.04 5.40
N LEU A 146 -9.76 0.24 5.03
CA LEU A 146 -9.31 1.34 5.91
C LEU A 146 -10.29 2.51 5.79
N GLN A 147 -10.35 3.30 6.84
CA GLN A 147 -11.18 4.47 6.95
C GLN A 147 -10.39 5.57 7.67
N ALA A 148 -10.52 6.82 7.20
CA ALA A 148 -9.81 7.97 7.75
C ALA A 148 -10.60 9.26 7.54
N GLY A 149 -10.40 10.24 8.42
CA GLY A 149 -11.11 11.51 8.41
C GLY A 149 -11.81 11.80 9.74
N ASN A 150 -12.45 12.96 9.83
CA ASN A 150 -13.07 13.47 11.06
C ASN A 150 -14.59 13.22 11.14
N ASP A 151 -15.20 12.62 10.11
CA ASP A 151 -16.63 12.30 10.05
C ASP A 151 -16.94 10.92 9.45
N CYS A 152 -16.14 9.97 9.90
CA CYS A 152 -16.19 8.57 9.56
C CYS A 152 -16.87 7.74 10.66
#